data_AF-A0A2V9FL77-F1
#
_entry.id   AF-A0A2V9FL77-F1
#
_cell.length_a   1.000
_cell.length_b   1.000
_cell.length_c   1.000
_cell.angle_alpha   90.00
_cell.angle_beta   90.00
_cell.angle_gamma   90.00
#
_symmetry.space_group_name_H-M   'P 1'
#
loop_
_entity.id
_entity.type
_entity.pdbx_description
1 polymer ?
#
loop_
_entity_poly.entity_id
_entity_poly.type
_entity_poly.pdbx_seq_one_letter_code
_entity_poly.pdbx_strand_id
1 'polypeptide(L)'
;MIVNDEPPKCPVCQARFRGSAICSRCGADLQPLFLLIDHAYRLRQSARKAIETGHVERAQELAAEAESACSTERGRGLWLLSSWLLSSSEPH
;
A
#
# COMPACT_ATOMS: atom_id res chain seq x y z
N MET A 1 -9.84 -15.03 -9.79
CA MET A 1 -8.54 -14.33 -9.89
C MET A 1 -8.00 -14.20 -8.48
N ILE A 2 -6.77 -14.67 -8.28
CA ILE A 2 -6.21 -15.16 -7.02
C ILE A 2 -5.98 -14.01 -6.04
N VAL A 3 -6.63 -14.05 -4.87
CA VAL A 3 -6.34 -13.15 -3.74
C VAL A 3 -5.32 -13.83 -2.83
N ASN A 4 -4.03 -13.66 -3.11
CA ASN A 4 -3.01 -14.04 -2.14
C ASN A 4 -2.66 -12.84 -1.26
N ASP A 5 -3.66 -12.38 -0.49
CA ASP A 5 -3.44 -11.65 0.75
C ASP A 5 -3.05 -12.69 1.81
N GLU A 6 -1.84 -13.25 1.70
CA GLU A 6 -1.35 -14.21 2.68
C GLU A 6 -1.36 -13.53 4.06
N PRO A 7 -1.95 -14.16 5.10
CA PRO A 7 -2.09 -13.53 6.40
C PRO A 7 -0.70 -13.11 6.90
N PRO A 8 -0.54 -11.87 7.39
CA PRO A 8 0.76 -11.31 7.69
C PRO A 8 1.51 -12.22 8.66
N LYS A 9 2.76 -12.54 8.31
CA LYS A 9 3.68 -13.33 9.12
C LYS A 9 4.70 -12.40 9.77
N CYS A 10 5.19 -12.78 10.94
CA CYS A 10 6.31 -12.09 11.56
C CYS A 10 7.54 -12.19 10.63
N PRO A 11 8.16 -11.08 10.21
CA PRO A 11 9.34 -11.14 9.34
C PRO A 11 10.57 -11.76 10.03
N VAL A 12 10.57 -11.80 11.36
CA VAL A 12 11.67 -12.36 12.17
C VAL A 12 11.55 -13.89 12.29
N CYS A 13 10.38 -14.40 12.71
CA CYS A 13 10.22 -15.82 13.05
C CYS A 13 9.15 -16.56 12.23
N GLN A 14 8.55 -15.88 11.24
CA GLN A 14 7.53 -16.39 10.31
C GLN A 14 6.25 -16.95 10.94
N ALA A 15 6.04 -16.70 12.23
CA ALA A 15 4.78 -17.05 12.90
C ALA A 15 3.63 -16.21 12.34
N ARG A 16 2.44 -16.80 12.22
CA ARG A 16 1.22 -16.07 11.84
C ARG A 16 0.93 -14.98 12.86
N PHE A 17 0.60 -13.80 12.37
CA PHE A 17 0.22 -12.69 13.22
C PHE A 17 -1.12 -12.96 13.92
N ARG A 18 -1.25 -12.50 15.17
CA ARG A 18 -2.45 -12.69 16.01
C ARG A 18 -3.08 -11.39 16.48
N GLY A 19 -2.81 -10.26 15.80
CA GLY A 19 -3.42 -8.98 16.11
C GLY A 19 -2.71 -8.15 17.19
N SER A 20 -1.47 -8.49 17.57
CA SER A 20 -0.68 -7.78 18.60
C SER A 20 0.62 -7.27 18.01
N ALA A 21 0.95 -5.98 18.18
CA ALA A 21 2.20 -5.38 17.72
C ALA A 21 3.45 -6.17 18.15
N ILE A 22 3.42 -6.79 19.34
CA ILE A 22 4.48 -7.68 19.79
C ILE A 22 4.22 -9.11 19.32
N CYS A 23 5.21 -9.72 18.67
CA CYS A 23 5.13 -11.11 18.24
C CYS A 23 5.12 -12.07 19.44
N SER A 24 4.02 -12.81 19.61
CA SER A 24 3.87 -13.82 20.68
C SER A 24 4.90 -14.96 20.69
N ARG A 25 5.65 -15.17 19.60
CA ARG A 25 6.65 -16.24 19.49
C ARG A 25 8.08 -15.77 19.77
N CYS A 26 8.50 -14.66 19.16
CA CYS A 26 9.89 -14.19 19.25
C CYS A 26 10.04 -12.86 20.00
N GLY A 27 8.95 -12.21 20.42
CA GLY A 27 8.97 -10.93 21.13
C GLY A 27 9.33 -9.72 20.26
N ALA A 28 9.51 -9.88 18.94
CA ALA A 28 9.78 -8.76 18.04
C ALA A 28 8.66 -7.72 18.09
N ASP A 29 9.04 -6.44 18.18
CA ASP A 29 8.12 -5.32 18.02
C ASP A 29 7.87 -5.06 16.54
N LEU A 30 6.63 -5.27 16.11
CA LEU A 30 6.15 -5.09 14.74
C LEU A 30 5.37 -3.79 14.59
N GLN A 31 5.26 -2.96 15.63
CA GLN A 31 4.58 -1.67 15.56
C GLN A 31 5.07 -0.79 14.40
N PRO A 32 6.40 -0.66 14.14
CA PRO A 32 6.87 0.14 13.01
C PRO A 32 6.38 -0.38 11.65
N LEU A 33 6.28 -1.70 11.50
CA LEU A 33 5.76 -2.32 10.27
C LEU A 33 4.26 -2.00 10.08
N PHE A 34 3.46 -2.08 11.15
CA PHE A 34 2.04 -1.73 11.07
C PHE A 34 1.81 -0.27 10.75
N LEU A 35 2.65 0.63 11.26
CA LEU A 35 2.59 2.05 10.91
C LEU A 35 2.81 2.28 9.41
N LEU A 36 3.78 1.60 8.79
CA LEU A 36 4.01 1.67 7.34
C LEU A 36 2.82 1.12 6.54
N ILE A 37 2.23 0.01 6.98
CA ILE A 37 1.07 -0.60 6.34
C ILE A 37 -0.16 0.33 6.41
N ASP A 38 -0.45 0.90 7.58
CA ASP A 38 -1.54 1.86 7.76
C ASP A 38 -1.32 3.13 6.93
N HIS A 39 -0.10 3.65 6.93
CA HIS A 39 0.28 4.80 6.12
C HIS A 39 0.04 4.56 4.62
N ALA A 40 0.56 3.45 4.08
CA ALA A 40 0.34 3.07 2.69
C ALA A 40 -1.14 2.82 2.36
N TYR A 41 -1.92 2.29 3.31
CA TYR A 41 -3.37 2.17 3.13
C TYR A 41 -4.04 3.53 2.98
N ARG A 42 -3.77 4.50 3.87
CA ARG A 42 -4.34 5.85 3.79
C ARG A 42 -3.96 6.57 2.51
N LEU A 43 -2.69 6.48 2.09
CA LEU A 43 -2.23 7.05 0.82
C LEU A 43 -3.00 6.47 -0.38
N ARG A 44 -3.24 5.14 -0.40
CA ARG A 44 -4.06 4.51 -1.45
C ARG A 44 -5.51 4.99 -1.45
N GLN A 45 -6.12 5.21 -0.28
CA GLN A 45 -7.48 5.78 -0.21
C GLN A 45 -7.50 7.21 -0.77
N SER A 46 -6.52 8.03 -0.41
CA SER A 46 -6.38 9.40 -0.93
C SER A 46 -6.13 9.41 -2.44
N ALA A 47 -5.30 8.50 -2.97
CA ALA A 47 -5.05 8.37 -4.40
C ALA A 47 -6.33 8.00 -5.17
N ARG A 48 -7.12 7.05 -4.66
CA ARG A 48 -8.43 6.69 -5.26
C ARG A 48 -9.36 7.89 -5.33
N LYS A 49 -9.49 8.63 -4.22
CA LYS A 49 -10.31 9.84 -4.17
C LYS A 49 -9.81 10.89 -5.17
N ALA A 50 -8.49 11.08 -5.29
CA ALA A 50 -7.90 12.00 -6.24
C ALA A 50 -8.26 11.64 -7.69
N ILE A 51 -8.21 10.35 -8.07
CA ILE A 51 -8.67 9.86 -9.38
C ILE A 51 -10.16 10.19 -9.59
N GLU A 52 -11.01 9.86 -8.62
CA GLU A 52 -12.46 10.11 -8.69
C GLU A 52 -12.80 11.59 -8.88
N THR A 53 -11.98 12.48 -8.31
CA THR A 53 -12.11 13.95 -8.44
C THR A 53 -11.37 14.55 -9.63
N GLY A 54 -10.69 13.74 -10.45
CA GLY A 54 -9.95 14.21 -11.63
C GLY A 54 -8.57 14.82 -11.34
N HIS A 55 -8.07 14.75 -10.11
CA HIS A 55 -6.73 15.21 -9.73
C HIS A 55 -5.68 14.13 -9.98
N VAL A 56 -5.41 13.84 -11.26
CA VAL A 56 -4.60 12.69 -11.69
C VAL A 56 -3.14 12.77 -11.25
N GLU A 57 -2.50 13.94 -11.35
CA GLU A 57 -1.12 14.16 -10.88
C GLU A 57 -0.99 13.82 -9.38
N ARG A 58 -1.89 14.39 -8.57
CA ARG A 58 -1.93 14.12 -7.14
C ARG A 58 -2.20 12.65 -6.83
N ALA A 59 -3.05 12.00 -7.62
CA ALA A 59 -3.28 10.57 -7.47
C ALA A 59 -2.02 9.74 -7.72
N GLN A 60 -1.22 10.12 -8.73
CA GLN A 60 0.01 9.43 -9.07
C GLN A 60 1.05 9.56 -7.97
N GLU A 61 1.26 10.76 -7.42
CA GLU A 61 2.17 10.99 -6.30
C GLU A 61 1.80 10.12 -5.09
N LEU A 62 0.52 10.17 -4.69
CA LEU A 62 0.00 9.42 -3.54
C LEU A 62 0.13 7.91 -3.75
N ALA A 63 -0.12 7.42 -4.96
CA ALA A 63 0.02 6.00 -5.28
C ALA A 63 1.49 5.55 -5.31
N ALA A 64 2.40 6.40 -5.81
CA ALA A 64 3.83 6.14 -5.81
C ALA A 64 4.41 6.08 -4.39
N GLU A 65 4.00 7.02 -3.53
CA GLU A 65 4.38 7.04 -2.11
C GLU A 65 3.83 5.82 -1.35
N ALA A 66 2.60 5.40 -1.65
CA ALA A 66 2.04 4.19 -1.04
C ALA A 66 2.82 2.93 -1.45
N GLU A 67 3.19 2.82 -2.73
CA GLU A 67 3.92 1.68 -3.27
C GLU A 67 5.35 1.59 -2.69
N SER A 68 6.01 2.74 -2.47
CA SER A 68 7.34 2.79 -1.84
C SER A 68 7.29 2.44 -0.36
N ALA A 69 6.23 2.83 0.35
CA ALA A 69 6.02 2.50 1.76
C ALA A 69 5.63 1.02 1.97
N CYS A 70 4.72 0.49 1.16
CA CYS A 70 4.29 -0.91 1.23
C CYS A 70 3.68 -1.36 -0.11
N SER A 71 4.49 -2.10 -0.89
CA SER A 71 4.03 -2.70 -2.14
C SER A 71 3.05 -3.84 -1.90
N THR A 72 1.98 -3.84 -2.68
CA THR A 72 1.00 -4.93 -2.77
C THR A 72 0.52 -5.02 -4.21
N GLU A 73 -0.01 -6.17 -4.64
CA GLU A 73 -0.52 -6.32 -6.01
C GLU A 73 -1.56 -5.25 -6.37
N ARG A 74 -2.53 -5.01 -5.47
CA ARG A 74 -3.54 -3.96 -5.64
C ARG A 74 -2.97 -2.54 -5.59
N GLY A 75 -1.96 -2.29 -4.75
CA GLY A 75 -1.27 -1.01 -4.65
C GLY A 75 -0.51 -0.68 -5.93
N ARG A 76 0.26 -1.65 -6.43
CA ARG A 76 0.95 -1.57 -7.72
C ARG A 76 -0.02 -1.32 -8.88
N GLY A 77 -1.16 -2.02 -8.89
CA GLY A 77 -2.19 -1.78 -9.90
C GLY A 77 -2.73 -0.34 -9.87
N LEU A 78 -2.94 0.22 -8.67
CA LEU A 78 -3.35 1.62 -8.52
C LEU A 78 -2.28 2.60 -9.02
N TRP A 79 -1.01 2.38 -8.69
CA TRP A 79 0.11 3.21 -9.15
C TRP A 79 0.29 3.19 -10.67
N LEU A 80 0.19 2.00 -11.28
CA LEU A 80 0.24 1.86 -12.75
C LEU A 80 -0.94 2.56 -13.43
N LEU A 81 -2.16 2.40 -12.88
CA LEU A 81 -3.35 3.09 -13.40
C LEU A 81 -3.20 4.61 -13.34
N SER A 82 -2.78 5.15 -12.19
CA SER A 82 -2.57 6.59 -12.06
C SER A 82 -1.46 7.12 -12.97
N SER A 83 -0.41 6.33 -13.19
CA SER A 83 0.67 6.71 -14.12
C SER A 83 0.19 6.73 -15.57
N TRP A 84 -0.62 5.74 -15.97
CA TRP A 84 -1.23 5.72 -17.31
C TRP A 84 -2.19 6.89 -17.54
N LEU A 85 -3.03 7.21 -16.54
CA LEU A 85 -3.92 8.37 -16.60
C LEU A 85 -3.13 9.68 -16.74
N LEU A 86 -2.03 9.83 -15.99
CA LEU A 86 -1.19 11.03 -16.04
C LEU A 86 -0.61 11.23 -17.43
N SER A 87 0.02 10.19 -18.00
CA SER A 87 0.56 10.24 -19.37
C SER A 87 -0.51 10.45 -20.45
N SER A 88 -1.75 10.05 -20.19
CA SER A 88 -2.88 10.28 -21.13
C SER A 88 -3.47 11.70 -21.02
N SER A 89 -3.10 12.45 -19.98
CA SER A 89 -3.60 13.81 -19.73
C SER A 89 -2.65 14.93 -20.18
N GLU A 90 -1.41 14.59 -20.55
CA GLU A 90 -0.47 15.54 -21.13
C GLU A 90 -0.84 15.83 -22.60
N PRO A 91 -1.00 17.10 -23.01
CA PRO A 91 -1.27 17.42 -24.41
C PRO A 91 -0.04 17.10 -25.26
N HIS A 92 -0.27 16.35 -26.35
CA HIS A 92 0.75 15.99 -27.34
C HIS A 92 1.12 17.15 -28.26
#